data_AF-A0A7C4EGS0-F1
#
_entry.id   AF-A0A7C4EGS0-F1
#
_cell.length_a   1.000
_cell.length_b   1.000
_cell.length_c   1.000
_cell.angle_alpha   90.00
_cell.angle_beta   90.00
_cell.angle_gamma   90.00
#
_symmetry.space_group_name_H-M   'P 1'
#
loop_
_entity.id
_entity.type
_entity.pdbx_description
1 polymer ?
#
loop_
_entity_poly.entity_id
_entity_poly.type
_entity_poly.pdbx_seq_one_letter_code
_entity_poly.pdbx_strand_id
1 'polypeptide(L)'
;MVFRAVGILSESRMNLINKIVRSSWVNLILRIALGGVFVYSGFVKLIDPKSFAKVISQYDLIPEILLAPVAIGLPLFEFLAGVGLIFNIRGSLSAIFGMLIMFIVVLWYGILKDLSIDCGCFTPEEIADHNSLKRAFYRDVFMIGIVLFMYLHRFVRSDRSMGRRSWLVNIL
;
A
#
# COMPACT_ATOMS: atom_id res chain seq x y z
N MET A 1 -40.00 -14.16 16.89
CA MET A 1 -40.04 -12.80 16.28
C MET A 1 -38.67 -12.10 16.30
N VAL A 2 -37.86 -12.24 17.35
CA VAL A 2 -36.52 -11.61 17.50
C VAL A 2 -35.48 -12.02 16.45
N PHE A 3 -35.45 -13.29 16.03
CA PHE A 3 -34.48 -13.80 15.03
C PHE A 3 -34.60 -13.18 13.63
N ARG A 4 -35.81 -12.75 13.23
CA ARG A 4 -36.02 -12.07 11.93
C ARG A 4 -35.44 -10.65 11.92
N ALA A 5 -35.47 -9.94 13.05
CA ALA A 5 -34.93 -8.58 13.14
C ALA A 5 -33.40 -8.53 13.03
N VAL A 6 -32.69 -9.55 13.56
CA VAL A 6 -31.23 -9.67 13.44
C VAL A 6 -30.81 -9.92 11.99
N GLY A 7 -31.55 -10.74 11.24
CA GLY A 7 -31.31 -10.98 9.81
C GLY A 7 -31.46 -9.72 8.95
N ILE A 8 -32.51 -8.93 9.18
CA ILE A 8 -32.80 -7.70 8.42
C ILE A 8 -31.77 -6.60 8.70
N LEU A 9 -31.25 -6.51 9.94
CA LEU A 9 -30.17 -5.58 10.30
C LEU A 9 -28.82 -5.97 9.67
N SER A 10 -28.53 -7.27 9.56
CA SER A 10 -27.34 -7.78 8.87
C SER A 10 -27.37 -7.43 7.37
N GLU A 11 -28.49 -7.71 6.72
CA GLU A 11 -28.70 -7.52 5.28
C GLU A 11 -28.73 -6.05 4.88
N SER A 12 -29.38 -5.19 5.68
CA SER A 12 -29.35 -3.74 5.52
C SER A 12 -27.91 -3.20 5.65
N ARG A 13 -27.18 -3.59 6.69
CA ARG A 13 -25.79 -3.16 6.92
C ARG A 13 -24.87 -3.55 5.75
N MET A 14 -25.07 -4.75 5.19
CA MET A 14 -24.32 -5.25 4.02
C MET A 14 -24.63 -4.45 2.74
N ASN A 15 -25.88 -4.02 2.56
CA ASN A 15 -26.32 -3.21 1.41
C ASN A 15 -25.78 -1.77 1.48
N LEU A 16 -25.66 -1.21 2.68
CA LEU A 16 -25.11 0.11 2.95
C LEU A 16 -23.59 0.11 2.78
N ILE A 17 -22.91 -0.90 3.32
CA ILE A 17 -21.47 -1.12 3.12
C ILE A 17 -21.19 -1.27 1.62
N ASN A 18 -21.94 -2.10 0.89
CA ASN A 18 -21.80 -2.22 -0.56
C ASN A 18 -22.07 -0.92 -1.31
N LYS A 19 -22.97 -0.05 -0.83
CA LYS A 19 -23.26 1.24 -1.48
C LYS A 19 -22.17 2.29 -1.21
N ILE A 20 -21.63 2.32 0.01
CA ILE A 20 -20.53 3.22 0.43
C ILE A 20 -19.23 2.83 -0.28
N VAL A 21 -18.90 1.53 -0.26
CA VAL A 21 -17.73 0.96 -0.95
C VAL A 21 -17.81 1.18 -2.47
N ARG A 22 -19.02 1.18 -3.04
CA ARG A 22 -19.26 1.42 -4.48
C ARG A 22 -19.19 2.90 -4.90
N SER A 23 -19.07 3.83 -3.95
CA SER A 23 -18.94 5.25 -4.26
C SER A 23 -17.56 5.58 -4.86
N SER A 24 -17.53 6.48 -5.85
CA SER A 24 -16.29 6.97 -6.45
C SER A 24 -15.40 7.70 -5.42
N TRP A 25 -16.02 8.26 -4.38
CA TRP A 25 -15.36 9.02 -3.32
C TRP A 25 -14.46 8.16 -2.42
N VAL A 26 -14.89 6.95 -2.03
CA VAL A 26 -14.04 6.05 -1.23
C VAL A 26 -12.76 5.68 -1.99
N ASN A 27 -12.88 5.39 -3.28
CA ASN A 27 -11.71 5.10 -4.12
C ASN A 27 -10.78 6.31 -4.25
N LEU A 28 -11.33 7.52 -4.34
CA LEU A 28 -10.55 8.76 -4.40
C LEU A 28 -9.79 9.00 -3.10
N ILE A 29 -10.46 8.90 -1.96
CA ILE A 29 -9.86 9.10 -0.64
C ILE A 29 -8.74 8.08 -0.40
N LEU A 30 -8.98 6.79 -0.67
CA LEU A 30 -7.97 5.75 -0.49
C LEU A 30 -6.74 5.97 -1.39
N ARG A 31 -6.92 6.46 -2.62
CA ARG A 31 -5.80 6.79 -3.53
C ARG A 31 -4.98 7.95 -3.03
N ILE A 32 -5.65 9.03 -2.62
CA ILE A 32 -4.97 10.23 -2.12
C ILE A 32 -4.23 9.90 -0.82
N ALA A 33 -4.88 9.17 0.10
CA ALA A 33 -4.26 8.75 1.36
C ALA A 33 -3.04 7.85 1.12
N LEU A 34 -3.20 6.76 0.35
CA LEU A 34 -2.11 5.82 0.09
C LEU A 34 -0.98 6.47 -0.70
N GLY A 35 -1.31 7.22 -1.75
CA GLY A 35 -0.31 7.95 -2.54
C GLY A 35 0.40 9.01 -1.71
N GLY A 36 -0.32 9.74 -0.87
CA GLY A 36 0.25 10.75 0.04
C GLY A 36 1.27 10.16 1.01
N VAL A 37 1.02 8.97 1.56
CA VAL A 37 1.99 8.29 2.44
C VAL A 37 3.26 7.92 1.68
N PHE A 38 3.15 7.38 0.47
CA PHE A 38 4.32 7.03 -0.36
C PHE A 38 5.11 8.27 -0.80
N VAL A 39 4.43 9.35 -1.18
CA VAL A 39 5.05 10.64 -1.50
C VAL A 39 5.81 11.18 -0.30
N TYR A 40 5.17 11.25 0.86
CA TYR A 40 5.79 11.75 2.08
C TYR A 40 7.00 10.89 2.49
N SER A 41 6.84 9.56 2.52
CA SER A 41 7.92 8.65 2.90
C SER A 41 9.09 8.70 1.92
N GLY A 42 8.84 8.70 0.62
CA GLY A 42 9.90 8.80 -0.40
C GLY A 42 10.62 10.14 -0.33
N PHE A 43 9.88 11.23 -0.13
CA PHE A 43 10.46 12.57 0.01
C PHE A 43 11.37 12.70 1.23
N VAL A 44 10.95 12.21 2.40
CA VAL A 44 11.77 12.23 3.62
C VAL A 44 13.08 11.44 3.43
N LYS A 45 13.02 10.29 2.75
CA LYS A 45 14.23 9.48 2.43
C LYS A 45 15.14 10.16 1.41
N LEU A 46 14.58 10.95 0.48
CA LEU A 46 15.35 11.70 -0.52
C LEU A 46 16.05 12.94 0.04
N ILE A 47 15.56 13.51 1.16
CA ILE A 47 16.23 14.64 1.83
C ILE A 47 17.57 14.19 2.41
N ASP A 48 17.62 13.00 3.01
CA ASP A 48 18.86 12.43 3.57
C ASP A 48 19.09 10.98 3.09
N PRO A 49 19.55 10.81 1.85
CA PRO A 49 19.83 9.49 1.29
C PRO A 49 21.01 8.80 1.99
N LYS A 50 21.87 9.55 2.71
CA LYS A 50 23.00 8.96 3.45
C LYS A 50 22.49 8.22 4.69
N SER A 51 21.57 8.82 5.43
CA SER A 51 20.90 8.16 6.55
C SER A 51 20.17 6.90 6.07
N PHE A 52 19.44 6.98 4.96
CA PHE A 52 18.75 5.82 4.39
C PHE A 52 19.72 4.73 3.89
N ALA A 53 20.85 5.09 3.29
CA ALA A 53 21.89 4.14 2.90
C ALA A 53 22.47 3.39 4.11
N LYS A 54 22.65 4.07 5.25
CA LYS A 54 23.10 3.44 6.50
C LYS A 54 22.06 2.43 7.03
N VAL A 55 20.77 2.75 6.91
CA VAL A 55 19.69 1.81 7.24
C VAL A 55 19.75 0.59 6.33
N ILE A 56 19.93 0.77 5.02
CA ILE A 56 20.04 -0.35 4.07
C ILE A 56 21.28 -1.20 4.35
N SER A 57 22.43 -0.59 4.68
CA SER A 57 23.66 -1.33 4.94
C SER A 57 23.57 -2.24 6.16
N GLN A 58 22.72 -1.90 7.15
CA GLN A 58 22.49 -2.75 8.32
C GLN A 58 21.79 -4.07 7.98
N TYR A 59 21.08 -4.14 6.85
CA TYR A 59 20.47 -5.38 6.41
C TYR A 59 21.45 -6.34 5.74
N ASP A 60 22.62 -5.85 5.29
CA ASP A 60 23.66 -6.64 4.61
C ASP A 60 23.13 -7.45 3.40
N LEU A 61 22.09 -6.92 2.72
CA LEU A 61 21.46 -7.56 1.54
C LEU A 61 22.17 -7.26 0.23
N ILE A 62 22.87 -6.12 0.13
CA ILE A 62 23.44 -5.62 -1.11
C ILE A 62 24.88 -5.13 -0.91
N PRO A 63 25.76 -5.25 -1.92
CA PRO A 63 27.13 -4.79 -1.84
C PRO A 63 27.22 -3.26 -1.73
N GLU A 64 28.30 -2.76 -1.13
CA GLU A 64 28.50 -1.32 -0.87
C GLU A 64 28.39 -0.44 -2.12
N ILE A 65 28.84 -0.95 -3.28
CA ILE A 65 28.79 -0.21 -4.55
C ILE A 65 27.35 0.06 -5.02
N LEU A 66 26.38 -0.75 -4.57
CA LEU A 66 24.95 -0.60 -4.87
C LEU A 66 24.18 0.16 -3.78
N LEU A 67 24.77 0.44 -2.62
CA LEU A 67 24.09 1.17 -1.54
C LEU A 67 23.63 2.56 -2.00
N ALA A 68 24.52 3.32 -2.63
CA ALA A 68 24.20 4.67 -3.11
C ALA A 68 23.08 4.71 -4.18
N PRO A 69 23.16 3.92 -5.28
CA PRO A 69 22.09 3.93 -6.27
C PRO A 69 20.76 3.38 -5.73
N VAL A 70 20.77 2.39 -4.83
CA VAL A 70 19.53 1.89 -4.21
C VAL A 70 18.95 2.92 -3.24
N ALA A 71 19.78 3.56 -2.40
CA ALA A 71 19.33 4.54 -1.43
C ALA A 71 18.71 5.80 -2.07
N ILE A 72 19.01 6.10 -3.33
CA ILE A 72 18.40 7.19 -4.08
C ILE A 72 17.27 6.68 -4.98
N GLY A 73 17.54 5.60 -5.72
CA GLY A 73 16.62 5.07 -6.72
C GLY A 73 15.33 4.57 -6.08
N LEU A 74 15.42 3.81 -4.99
CA LEU A 74 14.26 3.23 -4.35
C LEU A 74 13.29 4.29 -3.77
N PRO A 75 13.75 5.30 -3.00
CA PRO A 75 12.90 6.42 -2.60
C PRO A 75 12.35 7.25 -3.75
N LEU A 76 13.11 7.41 -4.83
CA LEU A 76 12.63 8.09 -6.03
C LEU A 76 11.48 7.32 -6.69
N PHE A 77 11.59 5.99 -6.79
CA PHE A 77 10.50 5.14 -7.26
C PHE A 77 9.28 5.19 -6.34
N GLU A 78 9.47 5.20 -5.01
CA GLU A 78 8.38 5.36 -4.04
C GLU A 78 7.62 6.67 -4.27
N PHE A 79 8.37 7.77 -4.39
CA PHE A 79 7.82 9.10 -4.60
C PHE A 79 7.04 9.18 -5.91
N LEU A 80 7.64 8.75 -7.02
CA LEU A 80 7.01 8.77 -8.34
C LEU A 80 5.77 7.87 -8.41
N ALA A 81 5.81 6.69 -7.79
CA ALA A 81 4.66 5.80 -7.71
C ALA A 81 3.51 6.40 -6.88
N GLY A 82 3.84 7.06 -5.75
CA GLY A 82 2.89 7.77 -4.91
C GLY A 82 2.22 8.94 -5.65
N VAL A 83 3.01 9.78 -6.31
CA VAL A 83 2.52 10.88 -7.18
C VAL A 83 1.63 10.31 -8.28
N GLY A 84 2.09 9.27 -8.98
CA GLY A 84 1.31 8.63 -10.04
C GLY A 84 -0.02 8.07 -9.55
N LEU A 85 -0.08 7.54 -8.32
CA LEU A 85 -1.33 7.06 -7.73
C LEU A 85 -2.31 8.19 -7.44
N ILE A 86 -1.83 9.34 -6.94
CA ILE A 86 -2.64 10.55 -6.71
C ILE A 86 -3.25 11.04 -8.03
N PHE A 87 -2.45 11.10 -9.10
CA PHE A 87 -2.91 11.48 -10.45
C PHE A 87 -3.64 10.36 -11.20
N ASN A 88 -3.88 9.20 -10.56
CA ASN A 88 -4.58 8.05 -11.14
C ASN A 88 -3.96 7.54 -12.45
N ILE A 89 -2.63 7.55 -12.54
CA ILE A 89 -1.88 6.99 -13.66
C ILE A 89 -2.08 5.46 -13.69
N ARG A 90 -2.29 4.92 -14.89
CA ARG A 90 -2.45 3.47 -15.10
C ARG A 90 -1.12 2.79 -14.75
N GLY A 91 -1.16 1.80 -13.84
CA GLY A 91 0.01 1.05 -13.41
C GLY A 91 0.61 1.49 -12.06
N SER A 92 0.29 2.68 -11.55
CA SER A 92 0.83 3.15 -10.27
C SER A 92 0.38 2.33 -9.06
N LEU A 93 -0.86 1.82 -9.09
CA LEU A 93 -1.37 0.92 -8.04
C LEU A 93 -0.60 -0.41 -7.99
N SER A 94 -0.30 -1.00 -9.15
CA SER A 94 0.53 -2.22 -9.25
C SER A 94 1.97 -1.96 -8.81
N ALA A 95 2.53 -0.79 -9.14
CA ALA A 95 3.87 -0.41 -8.71
C ALA A 95 3.96 -0.31 -7.18
N ILE A 96 3.00 0.38 -6.55
CA ILE A 96 2.91 0.47 -5.08
C ILE A 96 2.73 -0.92 -4.46
N PHE A 97 1.89 -1.78 -5.05
CA PHE A 97 1.72 -3.14 -4.57
C PHE A 97 3.02 -3.95 -4.59
N GLY A 98 3.76 -3.91 -5.71
CA GLY A 98 5.05 -4.59 -5.82
C GLY A 98 6.09 -4.07 -4.83
N MET A 99 6.12 -2.75 -4.61
CA MET A 99 7.00 -2.11 -3.64
C MET A 99 6.65 -2.51 -2.20
N LEU A 100 5.36 -2.56 -1.84
CA LEU A 100 4.91 -3.04 -0.54
C LEU A 100 5.32 -4.49 -0.29
N ILE A 101 5.18 -5.37 -1.28
CA ILE A 101 5.64 -6.76 -1.16
C ILE A 101 7.14 -6.80 -0.91
N MET A 102 7.92 -6.04 -1.69
CA MET A 102 9.37 -5.96 -1.50
C MET A 102 9.72 -5.49 -0.08
N PHE A 103 9.09 -4.42 0.43
CA PHE A 103 9.35 -3.93 1.78
C PHE A 103 8.99 -4.94 2.86
N ILE A 104 7.84 -5.61 2.73
CA ILE A 104 7.46 -6.67 3.66
C ILE A 104 8.49 -7.79 3.69
N VAL A 105 9.01 -8.21 2.53
CA VAL A 105 10.05 -9.26 2.47
C VAL A 105 11.34 -8.81 3.16
N VAL A 106 11.79 -7.56 2.92
CA VAL A 106 12.99 -7.01 3.55
C VAL A 106 12.80 -6.85 5.07
N LEU A 107 11.67 -6.31 5.50
CA LEU A 107 11.34 -6.15 6.93
C LEU A 107 11.20 -7.50 7.63
N TRP A 108 10.56 -8.47 6.98
CA TRP A 108 10.45 -9.84 7.48
C TRP A 108 11.81 -10.48 7.68
N TYR A 109 12.72 -10.33 6.70
CA TYR A 109 14.11 -10.76 6.85
C TYR A 109 14.81 -10.06 8.02
N GLY A 110 14.59 -8.75 8.19
CA GLY A 110 15.07 -7.96 9.33
C GLY A 110 14.62 -8.53 10.68
N ILE A 111 13.34 -8.87 10.79
CA ILE A 111 12.74 -9.46 11.99
C ILE A 111 13.34 -10.85 12.27
N LEU A 112 13.52 -11.70 11.24
CA LEU A 112 14.11 -13.04 11.41
C LEU A 112 15.57 -13.02 11.87
N LYS A 113 16.29 -11.95 11.55
CA LYS A 113 17.69 -11.75 11.97
C LYS A 113 17.82 -11.00 13.30
N ASP A 114 16.70 -10.71 13.97
CA ASP A 114 16.63 -9.90 15.19
C ASP A 114 17.46 -8.60 15.08
N LEU A 115 17.47 -8.00 13.89
CA LEU A 115 18.20 -6.75 13.63
C LEU A 115 17.52 -5.60 14.40
N SER A 116 18.30 -4.81 15.14
CA SER A 116 17.82 -3.60 15.81
C SER A 116 18.01 -2.39 14.88
N ILE A 117 17.23 -2.33 13.80
CA ILE A 117 17.31 -1.28 12.78
C ILE A 117 16.20 -0.26 12.97
N ASP A 118 16.58 1.02 13.03
CA ASP A 118 15.62 2.11 13.06
C ASP A 118 15.18 2.47 11.64
N CYS A 119 13.92 2.20 11.30
CA CYS A 119 13.36 2.53 9.99
C CYS A 119 13.01 4.03 9.86
N GLY A 120 13.27 4.83 10.91
CA GLY A 120 13.48 6.28 10.81
C GLY A 120 12.26 7.12 10.44
N CYS A 121 11.03 6.59 10.57
CA CYS A 121 9.84 7.36 10.22
C CYS A 121 9.50 8.50 11.20
N PHE A 122 9.95 8.49 12.47
CA PHE A 122 9.62 9.56 13.44
C PHE A 122 10.67 9.71 14.59
N THR A 123 11.48 10.78 14.52
CA THR A 123 12.20 11.49 15.63
C THR A 123 13.23 10.74 16.53
N PRO A 124 14.20 11.47 17.16
CA PRO A 124 15.52 10.95 17.50
C PRO A 124 15.69 10.40 18.94
N GLU A 125 14.72 9.67 19.52
CA GLU A 125 14.86 9.08 20.87
C GLU A 125 14.18 7.69 21.06
N GLU A 126 14.00 6.89 20.02
CA GLU A 126 13.57 5.49 20.21
C GLU A 126 14.79 4.55 20.15
N ILE A 127 15.41 4.39 21.32
CA ILE A 127 16.47 3.42 21.64
C ILE A 127 16.12 2.05 21.04
N ALA A 128 16.88 1.61 20.03
CA ALA A 128 17.16 0.22 19.65
C ALA A 128 16.11 -0.84 20.04
N ASP A 129 14.87 -0.69 19.57
CA ASP A 129 13.78 -1.62 19.90
C ASP A 129 13.24 -2.28 18.62
N HIS A 130 13.18 -3.62 18.60
CA HIS A 130 12.58 -4.44 17.53
C HIS A 130 11.14 -4.02 17.21
N ASN A 131 10.50 -3.24 18.09
CA ASN A 131 9.19 -2.65 17.87
C ASN A 131 9.12 -1.68 16.68
N SER A 132 10.22 -1.03 16.28
CA SER A 132 10.20 -0.10 15.13
C SER A 132 10.04 -0.86 13.79
N LEU A 133 10.76 -1.97 13.62
CA LEU A 133 10.62 -2.89 12.48
C LEU A 133 9.25 -3.56 12.42
N LYS A 134 8.76 -4.07 13.56
CA LYS A 134 7.42 -4.68 13.64
C LYS A 134 6.32 -3.67 13.31
N ARG A 135 6.42 -2.43 13.81
CA ARG A 135 5.48 -1.34 13.46
C ARG A 135 5.48 -1.07 11.95
N ALA A 136 6.65 -0.97 11.32
CA ALA A 136 6.76 -0.79 9.87
C ALA A 136 6.12 -1.95 9.10
N PHE A 137 6.39 -3.20 9.52
CA PHE A 137 5.81 -4.40 8.91
C PHE A 137 4.27 -4.40 8.97
N TYR A 138 3.69 -4.15 10.15
CA TYR A 138 2.23 -4.11 10.31
C TYR A 138 1.58 -3.00 9.49
N ARG A 139 2.23 -1.83 9.40
CA ARG A 139 1.77 -0.73 8.55
C ARG A 139 1.73 -1.14 7.07
N ASP A 140 2.76 -1.81 6.59
CA ASP A 140 2.85 -2.22 5.18
C ASP A 140 1.83 -3.34 4.86
N VAL A 141 1.63 -4.30 5.78
CA VAL A 141 0.57 -5.32 5.68
C VAL A 141 -0.82 -4.68 5.63
N PHE A 142 -1.07 -3.67 6.46
CA PHE A 142 -2.33 -2.93 6.45
C PHE A 142 -2.55 -2.21 5.10
N MET A 143 -1.50 -1.58 4.55
CA MET A 143 -1.56 -0.94 3.23
C MET A 143 -1.80 -1.94 2.11
N ILE A 144 -1.23 -3.15 2.17
CA ILE A 144 -1.56 -4.23 1.24
C ILE A 144 -3.05 -4.58 1.28
N GLY A 145 -3.64 -4.65 2.48
CA GLY A 145 -5.08 -4.88 2.64
C GLY A 145 -5.91 -3.82 1.89
N ILE A 146 -5.53 -2.55 1.99
CA ILE A 146 -6.17 -1.45 1.25
C ILE A 146 -6.01 -1.61 -0.26
N VAL A 147 -4.81 -1.94 -0.73
CA VAL A 147 -4.53 -2.13 -2.16
C VAL A 147 -5.32 -3.31 -2.72
N LEU A 148 -5.36 -4.44 -2.02
CA LEU A 148 -6.14 -5.62 -2.42
C LEU A 148 -7.63 -5.30 -2.47
N PHE A 149 -8.15 -4.59 -1.47
CA PHE A 149 -9.53 -4.12 -1.47
C PHE A 149 -9.84 -3.26 -2.70
N MET A 150 -8.95 -2.34 -3.07
CA MET A 150 -9.09 -1.52 -4.29
C MET A 150 -9.03 -2.36 -5.58
N TYR A 151 -8.18 -3.38 -5.63
CA TYR A 151 -8.08 -4.31 -6.77
C TYR A 151 -9.36 -5.13 -6.96
N LEU A 152 -9.85 -5.75 -5.88
CA LEU A 152 -11.09 -6.55 -5.90
C LEU A 152 -12.28 -5.70 -6.33
N HIS A 153 -12.38 -4.47 -5.83
CA HIS A 153 -13.45 -3.56 -6.20
C HIS A 153 -13.37 -3.09 -7.67
N ARG A 154 -12.16 -2.98 -8.24
CA ARG A 154 -11.98 -2.70 -9.67
C ARG A 154 -12.38 -3.88 -10.53
N PHE A 155 -12.07 -5.11 -10.09
CA PHE A 155 -12.38 -6.35 -10.82
C PHE A 155 -13.89 -6.59 -10.90
N VAL A 156 -14.61 -6.46 -9.78
CA VAL A 156 -16.09 -6.58 -9.72
C VAL A 156 -16.81 -5.53 -10.59
N ARG A 157 -16.18 -4.36 -10.81
CA ARG A 157 -16.71 -3.33 -11.74
C ARG A 157 -16.56 -3.70 -13.21
N SER A 158 -15.51 -4.45 -13.57
CA SER A 158 -15.19 -4.79 -14.97
C SER A 158 -16.21 -5.77 -15.57
N ASP A 159 -16.69 -6.71 -14.76
CA ASP A 159 -17.59 -7.79 -15.18
C ASP A 159 -18.98 -7.29 -15.63
N ARG A 160 -19.47 -6.17 -15.08
CA ARG A 160 -20.77 -5.60 -15.50
C ARG A 160 -20.77 -4.95 -16.89
N SER A 161 -19.60 -4.66 -17.46
CA SER A 161 -19.51 -4.02 -18.78
C SER A 161 -19.60 -5.02 -19.94
N MET A 162 -19.28 -6.30 -19.69
CA MET A 162 -19.31 -7.34 -20.72
C MET A 162 -20.72 -7.89 -20.95
N GLY A 163 -21.53 -8.01 -19.89
CA GLY A 163 -22.89 -8.58 -19.97
C GLY A 163 -23.92 -7.73 -20.72
N ARG A 164 -23.66 -6.43 -20.95
CA ARG A 164 -24.61 -5.55 -21.67
C ARG A 164 -24.34 -5.42 -23.17
N ARG A 165 -23.15 -5.81 -23.64
CA ARG A 165 -22.87 -5.87 -25.08
C ARG A 165 -23.51 -7.08 -25.76
N SER A 166 -23.62 -8.21 -25.06
CA SER A 166 -24.20 -9.43 -25.63
C SER A 166 -25.68 -9.32 -25.99
N TRP A 167 -26.45 -8.43 -25.35
CA TRP A 167 -27.89 -8.29 -25.60
C TRP A 167 -28.21 -7.44 -26.85
N LEU A 168 -27.34 -6.48 -27.20
CA LEU A 168 -27.54 -5.64 -28.38
C LEU A 168 -27.08 -6.32 -29.69
N VAL A 169 -26.17 -7.29 -29.62
CA VAL A 169 -25.69 -8.02 -30.81
C VAL A 169 -26.58 -9.23 -31.15
N ASN A 170 -27.49 -9.63 -30.24
CA ASN A 170 -28.44 -10.72 -30.47
C ASN A 170 -29.85 -10.24 -30.88
N ILE A 171 -30.01 -8.93 -31.13
CA ILE A 171 -31.28 -8.28 -31.53
C ILE A 171 -31.18 -7.63 -32.93
N LEU A 172 -29.99 -7.64 -33.55
CA LEU A 172 -29.73 -7.29 -34.95
C LEU A 172 -29.35 -8.55 -35.71
#